data_AF-A0A161MJT9-F1
#
_entry.id   AF-A0A161MJT9-F1
#
_cell.length_a   1.000
_cell.length_b   1.000
_cell.length_c   1.000
_cell.angle_alpha   90.00
_cell.angle_beta   90.00
_cell.angle_gamma   90.00
#
_symmetry.space_group_name_H-M   'P 1'
#
loop_
_entity.id
_entity.type
_entity.pdbx_description
1 polymer ?
#
loop_
_entity_poly.entity_id
_entity_poly.type
_entity_poly.pdbx_seq_one_letter_code
_entity_poly.pdbx_strand_id
1 'polypeptide(L)'
;ESAFQSGRLHLSDVILLNKTDMVVNEALENIYTKVKSINSSALIIKTSFAKVNLDKILDLEAYSGIKENRIKHLINEVANMELKEYVEDSVCTVTLKPNVVISKESIDRFMELILWREELKNRN
;
A
#
# COMPACT_ATOMS: atom_id res chain seq x y z
N GLU A 1 14.34 12.19 10.13
CA GLU A 1 12.91 12.35 10.48
C GLU A 1 11.95 11.86 9.40
N SER A 2 12.18 12.17 8.11
CA SER A 2 11.31 11.71 6.99
C SER A 2 11.14 10.18 6.93
N ALA A 3 12.23 9.42 7.06
CA ALA A 3 12.20 7.95 7.01
C ALA A 3 11.34 7.30 8.12
N PHE A 4 11.27 7.91 9.31
CA PHE A 4 10.45 7.38 10.40
C PHE A 4 8.95 7.60 10.16
N GLN A 5 8.59 8.70 9.49
CA GLN A 5 7.19 8.98 9.13
C GLN A 5 6.73 8.08 7.97
N SER A 6 7.55 7.87 6.94
CA SER A 6 7.31 6.84 5.91
C SER A 6 7.29 5.43 6.52
N GLY A 7 8.01 5.24 7.63
CA GLY A 7 8.00 4.05 8.47
C GLY A 7 6.60 3.62 8.93
N ARG A 8 5.78 4.58 9.34
CA ARG A 8 4.42 4.32 9.83
C ARG A 8 3.45 4.09 8.68
N LEU A 9 3.69 4.73 7.55
CA LEU A 9 2.81 4.66 6.38
C LEU A 9 2.81 3.26 5.74
N HIS A 10 3.98 2.63 5.59
CA HIS A 10 4.09 1.33 4.93
C HIS A 10 3.57 0.15 5.76
N LEU A 11 3.57 0.26 7.10
CA LEU A 11 3.04 -0.78 8.00
C LEU A 11 1.54 -0.68 8.25
N SER A 12 0.91 0.43 7.86
CA SER A 12 -0.49 0.69 8.19
C SER A 12 -1.44 -0.12 7.30
N ASP A 13 -2.43 -0.78 7.91
CA ASP A 13 -3.53 -1.44 7.18
C ASP A 13 -4.61 -0.46 6.70
N VAL A 14 -4.80 0.62 7.46
CA VAL A 14 -5.74 1.71 7.17
C VAL A 14 -5.08 3.06 7.40
N ILE A 15 -5.26 3.96 6.44
CA ILE A 15 -4.72 5.31 6.46
C ILE A 15 -5.89 6.30 6.43
N LEU A 16 -5.96 7.18 7.42
CA LEU A 16 -6.92 8.27 7.45
C LEU A 16 -6.30 9.53 6.82
N LEU A 17 -6.75 9.90 5.63
CA LEU A 17 -6.35 11.14 4.97
C LEU A 17 -7.29 12.26 5.41
N ASN A 18 -6.90 13.00 6.45
CA ASN A 18 -7.73 14.01 7.08
C ASN A 18 -7.54 15.43 6.50
N LYS A 19 -8.47 16.34 6.83
CA LYS A 19 -8.52 17.75 6.38
C LYS A 19 -8.71 17.91 4.87
N THR A 20 -9.41 16.97 4.23
CA THR A 20 -9.67 17.04 2.78
C THR A 20 -10.51 18.25 2.39
N ASP A 21 -11.21 18.86 3.34
CA ASP A 21 -11.98 20.09 3.19
C ASP A 21 -11.13 21.35 2.97
N MET A 22 -9.83 21.31 3.30
CA MET A 22 -8.93 22.46 3.19
C MET A 22 -8.06 22.45 1.93
N VAL A 23 -8.21 21.44 1.07
CA VAL A 23 -7.31 21.21 -0.08
C VAL A 23 -8.12 21.10 -1.36
N VAL A 24 -7.61 21.67 -2.44
CA VAL A 24 -8.22 21.58 -3.77
C VAL A 24 -8.12 20.13 -4.29
N ASN A 25 -9.13 19.67 -5.03
CA ASN A 25 -9.22 18.28 -5.51
C ASN A 25 -7.94 17.77 -6.21
N GLU A 26 -7.31 18.58 -7.07
CA GLU A 26 -6.08 18.17 -7.76
C GLU A 26 -4.92 17.87 -6.78
N ALA A 27 -4.71 18.75 -5.80
CA ALA A 27 -3.68 18.54 -4.79
C ALA A 27 -4.00 17.34 -3.89
N LEU A 28 -5.29 17.12 -3.59
CA LEU A 28 -5.74 15.95 -2.84
C LEU A 28 -5.46 14.64 -3.60
N GLU A 29 -5.70 14.60 -4.91
CA GLU A 29 -5.40 13.43 -5.74
C GLU A 29 -3.89 13.18 -5.87
N ASN A 30 -3.07 14.24 -5.93
CA ASN A 30 -1.61 14.08 -5.91
C ASN A 30 -1.12 13.47 -4.59
N ILE A 31 -1.66 13.91 -3.45
CA ILE A 31 -1.33 13.33 -2.13
C ILE A 31 -1.82 11.89 -2.05
N TYR A 32 -3.05 11.62 -2.48
CA TYR A 32 -3.61 10.27 -2.53
C TYR A 32 -2.70 9.34 -3.34
N THR A 33 -2.29 9.80 -4.51
CA THR A 33 -1.43 9.03 -5.42
C THR A 33 -0.08 8.73 -4.78
N LYS A 34 0.54 9.71 -4.13
CA LYS A 34 1.81 9.54 -3.41
C LYS A 34 1.69 8.56 -2.23
N VAL A 35 0.65 8.68 -1.42
CA VAL A 35 0.44 7.77 -0.28
C VAL A 35 0.26 6.34 -0.77
N LYS A 36 -0.47 6.16 -1.87
CA LYS A 36 -0.73 4.85 -2.46
C LYS A 36 0.50 4.25 -3.16
N SER A 37 1.37 5.05 -3.75
CA SER A 37 2.64 4.55 -4.31
C SER A 37 3.57 4.00 -3.22
N ILE A 38 3.51 4.58 -2.01
CA ILE A 38 4.25 4.08 -0.84
C ILE A 38 3.60 2.81 -0.29
N ASN A 39 2.29 2.85 -0.02
CA ASN A 39 1.53 1.70 0.50
C ASN A 39 0.25 1.48 -0.32
N SER A 40 0.35 0.62 -1.33
CA SER A 40 -0.81 0.33 -2.19
C SER A 40 -1.78 -0.66 -1.55
N SER A 41 -1.38 -1.34 -0.48
CA SER A 41 -2.18 -2.35 0.23
C SER A 41 -3.11 -1.77 1.30
N ALA A 42 -2.82 -0.56 1.79
CA ALA A 42 -3.64 0.12 2.77
C ALA A 42 -4.97 0.58 2.19
N LEU A 43 -6.02 0.51 3.01
CA LEU A 43 -7.27 1.20 2.76
C LEU A 43 -7.10 2.68 3.13
N ILE A 44 -7.31 3.59 2.18
CA ILE A 44 -7.21 5.03 2.43
C ILE A 44 -8.63 5.59 2.59
N ILE A 45 -8.91 6.21 3.73
CA ILE A 45 -10.20 6.83 4.03
C ILE A 45 -10.00 8.34 4.09
N LYS A 46 -10.63 9.06 3.17
CA LYS A 46 -10.66 10.53 3.14
C LYS A 46 -11.62 11.03 4.23
N THR A 47 -11.18 11.94 5.09
CA THR A 47 -11.99 12.51 6.18
C THR A 47 -11.85 14.02 6.27
N SER A 48 -12.91 14.69 6.70
CA SER A 48 -12.91 16.10 7.10
C SER A 48 -13.29 16.22 8.56
N PHE A 49 -12.70 17.19 9.27
CA PHE A 49 -12.95 17.41 10.71
C PHE A 49 -12.78 16.14 11.57
N ALA A 50 -11.90 15.21 11.17
CA ALA A 50 -11.68 13.91 11.81
C ALA A 50 -12.94 13.03 11.96
N LYS A 51 -13.99 13.29 11.18
CA LYS A 51 -15.20 12.46 11.17
C LYS A 51 -14.93 11.20 10.35
N VAL A 52 -14.99 10.04 11.00
CA VAL A 52 -14.79 8.73 10.38
C VAL A 52 -15.81 7.73 10.95
N ASN A 53 -16.27 6.81 10.10
CA ASN A 53 -17.04 5.67 10.59
C ASN A 53 -16.08 4.68 11.28
N LEU A 54 -16.26 4.46 12.58
CA LEU A 54 -15.45 3.57 13.41
C LEU A 54 -15.49 2.11 12.95
N ASP A 55 -16.59 1.66 12.36
CA ASP A 55 -16.72 0.30 11.82
C ASP A 55 -15.74 0.04 10.66
N LYS A 56 -15.22 1.11 10.05
CA LYS A 56 -14.23 1.02 8.95
C LYS A 56 -12.79 1.04 9.43
N ILE A 57 -12.55 1.16 10.74
CA ILE A 57 -11.21 1.23 11.34
C ILE A 57 -11.01 0.25 12.50
N LEU A 58 -12.10 -0.20 13.13
CA LEU A 58 -12.10 -1.22 14.18
C LEU A 58 -12.49 -2.57 13.58
N ASP A 59 -12.02 -3.64 14.22
CA ASP A 59 -12.32 -5.04 13.87
C ASP A 59 -12.07 -5.37 12.38
N LEU A 60 -10.99 -4.80 11.84
CA LEU A 60 -10.61 -4.94 10.44
C LEU A 60 -10.24 -6.37 10.06
N GLU A 61 -9.98 -7.22 11.06
CA GLU A 61 -9.60 -8.60 10.84
C GLU A 61 -8.37 -8.72 9.91
N ALA A 62 -7.53 -7.68 9.85
CA ALA A 62 -6.49 -7.50 8.83
C ALA A 62 -5.46 -8.66 8.78
N TYR A 63 -5.31 -9.35 9.91
CA TYR A 63 -4.42 -10.51 10.06
C TYR A 63 -5.16 -11.85 10.19
N SER A 64 -6.50 -11.87 10.17
CA SER A 64 -7.31 -13.08 10.42
C SER A 64 -7.56 -13.95 9.17
N GLY A 65 -6.76 -13.77 8.12
CA GLY A 65 -6.95 -14.38 6.81
C GLY A 65 -7.46 -13.37 5.79
N ILE A 66 -7.05 -13.55 4.54
CA ILE A 66 -7.24 -12.53 3.51
C ILE A 66 -8.64 -12.66 2.91
N LYS A 67 -9.51 -11.65 3.12
CA LYS A 67 -10.82 -11.58 2.48
C LYS A 67 -10.68 -11.33 0.98
N GLU A 68 -11.18 -12.23 0.14
CA GLU A 68 -11.08 -12.16 -1.33
C GLU A 68 -11.56 -10.82 -1.90
N ASN A 69 -12.63 -10.26 -1.32
CA ASN A 69 -13.19 -8.97 -1.72
C ASN A 69 -12.19 -7.81 -1.53
N ARG A 70 -11.38 -7.85 -0.47
CA ARG A 70 -10.34 -6.85 -0.20
C ARG A 70 -9.23 -6.94 -1.25
N ILE A 71 -8.78 -8.15 -1.60
CA ILE A 71 -7.76 -8.35 -2.65
C ILE A 71 -8.27 -7.81 -3.99
N LYS A 72 -9.49 -8.17 -4.40
CA LYS A 72 -10.08 -7.70 -5.66
C LYS A 72 -10.15 -6.18 -5.74
N HIS A 73 -10.56 -5.52 -4.65
CA HIS A 73 -10.59 -4.07 -4.56
C HIS A 73 -9.19 -3.46 -4.74
N LEU A 74 -8.20 -3.96 -4.00
CA LEU A 74 -6.82 -3.46 -4.08
C LEU A 74 -6.22 -3.64 -5.47
N ILE A 75 -6.41 -4.80 -6.11
CA ILE A 75 -5.90 -5.07 -7.46
C ILE A 75 -6.52 -4.11 -8.48
N ASN A 76 -7.83 -3.89 -8.42
CA ASN A 76 -8.50 -2.97 -9.34
C ASN A 76 -8.00 -1.53 -9.15
N GLU A 77 -7.79 -1.12 -7.90
CA GLU A 77 -7.32 0.22 -7.58
C GLU A 77 -5.88 0.46 -8.08
N VAL A 78 -4.99 -0.52 -7.88
CA VAL A 78 -3.60 -0.46 -8.37
C VAL A 78 -3.53 -0.52 -9.90
N ALA A 79 -4.38 -1.33 -10.54
CA ALA A 79 -4.37 -1.48 -11.99
C ALA A 79 -4.80 -0.20 -12.74
N ASN A 80 -5.63 0.65 -12.11
CA ASN A 80 -6.10 1.91 -12.69
C ASN A 80 -5.21 3.11 -12.31
N MET A 81 -4.08 2.87 -11.64
CA MET A 81 -3.24 3.94 -11.13
C MET A 81 -2.15 4.34 -12.13
N GLU A 82 -2.13 5.61 -12.51
CA GLU A 82 -0.98 6.20 -13.22
C GLU A 82 0.13 6.51 -12.21
N LEU A 83 1.13 5.63 -12.14
CA LEU A 83 2.32 5.86 -11.31
C LEU A 83 3.14 6.99 -11.94
N LYS A 84 3.02 8.21 -11.38
CA LYS A 84 4.00 9.27 -11.63
C LYS A 84 5.33 8.87 -10.97
N GLU A 85 6.43 8.92 -11.72
CA GLU A 85 7.79 8.71 -11.21
C GLU A 85 8.12 9.76 -10.14
N TYR A 86 7.81 9.45 -8.87
CA TYR A 86 8.33 10.19 -7.73
C TYR A 86 9.29 9.28 -6.99
N VAL A 87 10.56 9.30 -7.42
CA VAL A 87 11.66 8.45 -6.95
C VAL A 87 12.39 9.08 -5.75
N GLU A 88 11.66 9.62 -4.78
CA GLU A 88 12.28 10.18 -3.56
C GLU A 88 11.95 9.38 -2.28
N ASP A 89 11.06 8.40 -2.34
CA ASP A 89 10.71 7.61 -1.15
C ASP A 89 11.55 6.34 -1.06
N SER A 90 12.25 6.17 0.06
CA SER A 90 13.07 4.99 0.38
C SER A 90 12.26 3.69 0.52
N VAL A 91 10.93 3.78 0.52
CA VAL A 91 10.00 2.65 0.71
C VAL A 91 8.89 2.74 -0.32
N CYS A 92 8.65 1.66 -1.06
CA CYS A 92 7.59 1.57 -2.06
C CYS A 92 6.90 0.21 -2.03
N THR A 93 5.72 0.12 -2.65
CA THR A 93 5.02 -1.16 -2.83
C THR A 93 5.21 -1.71 -4.24
N VAL A 94 5.61 -2.99 -4.35
CA VAL A 94 5.72 -3.71 -5.62
C VAL A 94 4.56 -4.69 -5.76
N THR A 95 3.79 -4.57 -6.85
CA THR A 95 2.69 -5.51 -7.16
C THR A 95 3.05 -6.35 -8.37
N LEU A 96 3.13 -7.67 -8.19
CA LEU A 96 3.41 -8.62 -9.28
C LEU A 96 2.12 -9.31 -9.71
N LYS A 97 1.75 -9.18 -10.99
CA LYS A 97 0.61 -9.86 -11.60
C LYS A 97 1.11 -10.82 -12.69
N PRO A 98 1.53 -12.04 -12.33
CA PRO A 98 1.95 -13.01 -13.33
C PRO A 98 0.76 -13.48 -14.17
N ASN A 99 0.93 -13.53 -15.49
CA ASN A 99 -0.06 -14.05 -16.43
C ASN A 99 0.10 -15.56 -16.69
N VAL A 100 0.84 -16.26 -15.82
CA VAL A 100 1.16 -17.68 -15.94
C VAL A 100 0.72 -18.43 -14.69
N VAL A 101 0.35 -19.69 -14.86
CA VAL A 101 0.10 -20.58 -13.72
C VAL A 101 1.44 -20.92 -13.09
N ILE A 102 1.64 -20.54 -11.84
CA ILE A 102 2.88 -20.81 -11.10
C ILE A 102 2.61 -21.96 -10.14
N SER A 103 3.52 -22.94 -10.10
CA SER A 103 3.45 -24.03 -9.12
C SER A 103 3.71 -23.50 -7.72
N LYS A 104 3.13 -24.15 -6.70
CA LYS A 104 3.39 -23.80 -5.29
C LYS A 104 4.89 -23.83 -4.97
N GLU A 105 5.60 -24.87 -5.43
CA GLU A 105 7.04 -25.03 -5.21
C GLU A 105 7.85 -23.87 -5.78
N SER A 106 7.49 -23.37 -6.96
CA SER A 106 8.16 -22.20 -7.56
C SER A 106 7.91 -20.91 -6.76
N ILE A 107 6.70 -20.72 -6.21
CA ILE A 107 6.39 -19.57 -5.34
C ILE A 107 7.14 -19.69 -4.01
N ASP A 108 7.11 -20.87 -3.39
CA ASP A 108 7.80 -21.12 -2.12
C ASP A 108 9.30 -20.83 -2.29
N ARG A 109 9.91 -21.34 -3.36
CA ARG A 109 11.31 -21.07 -3.67
C ARG A 109 11.58 -19.59 -3.93
N PHE A 110 10.70 -18.90 -4.64
CA PHE A 110 10.81 -17.46 -4.86
C PHE A 110 10.75 -16.67 -3.55
N MET A 111 9.83 -17.01 -2.64
CA MET A 111 9.70 -16.38 -1.32
C MET A 111 10.95 -16.62 -0.47
N GLU A 112 11.47 -17.84 -0.43
CA GLU A 112 12.74 -18.15 0.25
C GLU A 112 13.89 -17.30 -0.29
N LEU A 113 14.00 -17.18 -1.63
CA LEU A 113 15.07 -16.43 -2.27
C LEU A 113 15.00 -14.94 -1.94
N ILE A 114 13.81 -14.33 -1.96
CA ILE A 114 13.66 -12.90 -1.67
C ILE A 114 13.84 -12.60 -0.18
N LEU A 115 13.30 -13.44 0.70
CA LEU A 115 13.33 -13.18 2.13
C LEU A 115 14.70 -13.47 2.76
N TRP A 116 15.45 -14.44 2.22
CA TRP A 116 16.67 -14.94 2.88
C TRP A 116 17.97 -14.66 2.12
N ARG A 117 17.96 -14.16 0.88
CA ARG A 117 19.22 -13.77 0.23
C ARG A 117 19.74 -12.46 0.78
N GLU A 118 20.88 -12.54 1.47
CA GLU A 118 21.63 -11.35 1.88
C GLU A 118 22.23 -10.59 0.70
N GLU A 119 22.39 -11.23 -0.46
CA GLU A 119 22.90 -10.63 -1.70
C GLU A 119 22.00 -9.53 -2.28
N LEU A 120 20.72 -9.49 -1.85
CA LEU A 120 19.75 -8.45 -2.18
C LEU A 120 19.75 -7.31 -1.15
N LYS A 121 20.43 -7.46 0.00
CA LYS A 121 20.70 -6.34 0.91
C LYS A 121 21.66 -5.40 0.20
N ASN A 122 21.26 -4.14 0.05
CA ASN A 122 21.96 -3.05 -0.66
C ASN A 122 23.45 -3.30 -0.87
N ARG A 123 23.85 -3.47 -2.13
CA ARG A 123 25.22 -3.14 -2.54
C ARG A 123 25.28 -1.62 -2.60
N ASN A 124 25.77 -1.00 -1.52
CA ASN A 124 26.29 0.36 -1.59
C ASN A 124 27.54 0.39 -2.46
#